data_AF-A0A0Q5Z3H4-F1
#
_entry.id   AF-A0A0Q5Z3H4-F1
#
_cell.length_a   1.000
_cell.length_b   1.000
_cell.length_c   1.000
_cell.angle_alpha   90.00
_cell.angle_beta   90.00
_cell.angle_gamma   90.00
#
_symmetry.space_group_name_H-M   'P 1'
#
loop_
_entity.id
_entity.type
_entity.pdbx_description
1 polymer ?
#
loop_
_entity_poly.entity_id
_entity_poly.type
_entity_poly.pdbx_seq_one_letter_code
_entity_poly.pdbx_strand_id
1 'polypeptide(L)' 'MELDPAGQADPAVVWFGNRRLAVHAVLDRWWGPGMRWWKVATDDGAYILRRSEDDRQWELAAVPRG' A
#
# COMPACT_ATOMS: atom_id res chain seq x y z
N MET A 1 13.22 -3.43 26.07
CA MET A 1 12.79 -2.79 24.82
C MET A 1 12.23 -3.91 23.99
N GLU A 2 10.91 -4.05 24.04
CA GLU A 2 10.16 -5.15 23.45
C GLU A 2 10.28 -5.03 21.92
N LEU A 3 10.76 -6.11 21.28
CA LEU A 3 10.79 -6.20 19.82
C LEU A 3 9.36 -6.47 19.40
N ASP A 4 8.67 -5.51 18.78
CA ASP A 4 7.38 -5.75 18.14
C ASP A 4 7.55 -6.86 17.07
N PRO A 5 7.09 -8.12 17.27
CA PRO A 5 7.44 -9.23 16.38
C PRO A 5 6.60 -9.30 15.10
N ALA A 6 5.83 -8.25 14.76
CA ALA A 6 4.95 -8.25 13.60
C ALA A 6 5.05 -6.94 12.79
N GLY A 7 6.26 -6.43 12.62
CA GLY A 7 6.54 -5.32 11.71
C GLY A 7 6.40 -5.74 10.25
N GLN A 8 5.18 -5.96 9.76
CA GLN A 8 4.93 -5.91 8.32
C GLN A 8 5.22 -4.47 7.91
N ALA A 9 6.47 -4.19 7.51
CA ALA A 9 6.93 -2.85 7.18
C ALA A 9 5.90 -2.21 6.23
N ASP A 10 5.32 -1.10 6.66
CA ASP A 10 4.48 -0.31 5.79
C ASP A 10 5.28 -0.01 4.52
N PRO A 11 4.65 -0.12 3.35
CA PRO A 11 5.38 0.05 2.10
C PRO A 11 5.88 1.48 2.03
N ALA A 12 7.16 1.72 2.30
CA ALA A 12 7.78 3.06 2.20
C ALA A 12 7.90 3.51 0.73
N VAL A 13 7.98 2.56 -0.19
CA VAL A 13 8.05 2.78 -1.63
C VAL A 13 7.26 1.68 -2.32
N VAL A 14 6.43 2.07 -3.29
CA VAL A 14 5.72 1.12 -4.15
C VAL A 14 6.09 1.36 -5.60
N TRP A 15 6.31 0.26 -6.32
CA TRP A 15 6.67 0.26 -7.74
C TRP A 15 5.44 -0.09 -8.57
N PHE A 16 5.16 0.73 -9.58
CA PHE A 16 4.08 0.52 -10.55
C PHE A 16 4.68 0.51 -11.94
N GLY A 17 4.90 -0.70 -12.47
CA GLY A 17 5.73 -0.87 -13.67
C GLY A 17 7.10 -0.23 -13.45
N ASN A 18 7.41 0.80 -14.24
CA ASN A 18 8.66 1.56 -14.12
C ASN A 18 8.58 2.81 -13.21
N ARG A 19 7.40 3.13 -12.66
CA ARG A 19 7.24 4.32 -11.80
C ARG A 19 7.44 3.96 -10.33
N ARG A 20 8.29 4.73 -9.66
CA ARG A 20 8.49 4.66 -8.21
C ARG A 20 7.59 5.67 -7.52
N LEU A 21 6.74 5.22 -6.61
CA LEU A 21 5.93 6.08 -5.74
C LEU A 21 6.46 6.01 -4.31
N ALA A 22 6.88 7.16 -3.77
CA ALA A 22 7.23 7.29 -2.37
C ALA A 22 5.94 7.40 -1.55
N VAL A 23 5.80 6.53 -0.56
CA VAL A 23 4.67 6.56 0.38
C VAL A 23 5.13 7.36 1.59
N HIS A 24 4.45 8.47 1.85
CA HIS A 24 4.70 9.28 3.05
C HIS A 24 4.02 8.68 4.27
N ALA A 25 2.80 8.18 4.11
CA ALA A 25 2.03 7.58 5.20
C ALA A 25 0.97 6.61 4.64
N VAL A 26 0.64 5.58 5.42
CA VAL A 26 -0.57 4.79 5.20
C VAL A 26 -1.73 5.51 5.88
N LEU A 27 -2.68 5.98 5.08
CA LEU A 27 -3.88 6.67 5.55
C LEU A 27 -4.94 5.68 6.07
N ASP A 28 -5.08 4.53 5.42
CA ASP A 28 -6.06 3.52 5.78
C ASP A 28 -5.63 2.12 5.29
N ARG A 29 -6.11 1.07 5.97
CA ARG A 29 -5.84 -0.32 5.61
C ARG A 29 -7.05 -1.19 5.90
N TRP A 30 -7.54 -1.89 4.89
CA TRP A 30 -8.70 -2.77 5.01
C TRP A 30 -8.50 -4.11 4.31
N TRP A 31 -9.30 -5.08 4.71
CA TRP A 31 -9.29 -6.44 4.18
C TRP A 31 -10.44 -6.63 3.20
N GLY A 32 -10.13 -7.24 2.06
CA GLY A 32 -11.10 -7.74 1.10
C GLY A 32 -10.96 -9.26 0.95
N PRO A 33 -11.87 -9.92 0.21
CA PRO A 33 -11.79 -11.36 -0.03
C PRO A 33 -10.53 -11.70 -0.85
N GLY A 34 -9.55 -12.37 -0.21
CA GLY A 34 -8.28 -12.77 -0.83
C GLY A 34 -7.31 -11.63 -1.16
N MET A 35 -7.65 -10.41 -0.75
CA MET A 35 -6.94 -9.20 -1.11
C MET A 35 -6.82 -8.29 0.10
N ARG A 36 -5.69 -7.63 0.24
CA ARG A 36 -5.53 -6.59 1.24
C ARG A 36 -5.36 -5.24 0.58
N TRP A 37 -5.92 -4.21 1.19
CA TRP A 37 -6.02 -2.89 0.60
C TRP A 37 -5.38 -1.86 1.51
N TRP A 38 -4.72 -0.88 0.90
CA TRP A 38 -4.05 0.21 1.57
C TRP A 38 -4.35 1.51 0.84
N LYS A 39 -4.78 2.53 1.58
CA LYS A 39 -4.77 3.91 1.10
C LYS A 39 -3.50 4.56 1.60
N VAL A 40 -2.67 5.05 0.68
CA VAL A 40 -1.38 5.67 0.99
C VAL A 40 -1.35 7.12 0.53
N ALA A 41 -0.73 7.99 1.30
CA ALA A 41 -0.40 9.35 0.89
C ALA A 41 0.94 9.34 0.16
N THR A 42 0.96 9.94 -1.03
CA THR A 42 2.14 10.10 -1.88
C THR A 42 2.27 11.57 -2.27
N ASP A 43 3.38 11.94 -2.91
CA ASP A 43 3.65 13.30 -3.37
C ASP A 43 2.57 13.86 -4.31
N ASP A 44 1.98 12.99 -5.14
CA ASP A 44 0.96 13.34 -6.14
C ASP A 44 -0.47 13.33 -5.56
N GLY A 45 -0.64 12.79 -4.35
CA GLY A 45 -1.94 12.65 -3.68
C GLY A 45 -2.13 11.29 -3.03
N ALA A 46 -3.38 10.96 -2.69
CA ALA A 46 -3.71 9.65 -2.12
C ALA A 46 -3.82 8.59 -3.23
N TYR A 47 -3.34 7.38 -2.95
CA TYR A 47 -3.42 6.24 -3.86
C TYR A 47 -4.00 5.03 -3.10
N ILE A 48 -4.82 4.22 -3.77
CA ILE A 48 -5.35 2.97 -3.21
C ILE A 48 -4.65 1.79 -3.87
N LEU A 49 -3.92 1.05 -3.05
CA LEU A 49 -3.16 -0.12 -3.44
C LEU A 49 -3.87 -1.37 -2.97
N ARG A 50 -3.82 -2.42 -3.79
CA ARG A 50 -4.22 -3.75 -3.36
C ARG A 50 -3.04 -4.70 -3.47
N ARG A 51 -2.98 -5.66 -2.56
CA ARG A 51 -2.07 -6.80 -2.64
C ARG A 51 -2.88 -8.07 -2.64
N SER A 52 -2.66 -8.91 -3.65
CA SER A 52 -3.23 -10.26 -3.68
C SER A 52 -2.50 -11.12 -2.66
N GLU A 53 -3.22 -11.82 -1.78
CA GLU A 53 -2.58 -12.71 -0.79
C GLU A 53 -1.99 -13.96 -1.47
N ASP A 54 -2.55 -14.35 -2.61
CA ASP A 54 -2.18 -15.53 -3.41
C ASP A 54 -0.79 -15.37 -4.08
N ASP A 55 -0.64 -14.36 -4.96
CA ASP A 55 0.62 -14.10 -5.68
C ASP A 55 1.52 -13.06 -5.00
N ARG A 56 1.06 -12.43 -3.90
CA ARG A 56 1.77 -11.37 -3.16
C ARG A 56 2.12 -10.12 -3.98
N GLN A 57 1.56 -9.97 -5.18
CA GLN A 57 1.72 -8.82 -6.06
C GLN A 57 0.99 -7.60 -5.55
N TRP A 58 1.57 -6.43 -5.80
CA TRP A 58 0.96 -5.13 -5.54
C TRP A 58 0.40 -4.56 -6.83
N GLU A 59 -0.81 -4.03 -6.77
CA GLU A 59 -1.48 -3.37 -7.90
C GLU A 59 -2.07 -2.04 -7.45
N LEU A 60 -2.04 -1.05 -8.35
CA LEU A 60 -2.77 0.20 -8.16
C LEU A 60 -4.24 -0.05 -8.49
N ALA A 61 -5.10 0.03 -7.49
CA ALA A 61 -6.52 -0.20 -7.69
C ALA A 61 -7.28 1.08 -8.06
N ALA A 62 -6.93 2.21 -7.43
CA ALA A 62 -7.58 3.49 -7.71
C ALA A 62 -6.72 4.69 -7.26
N VAL A 63 -6.97 5.84 -7.89
CA VAL A 63 -6.48 7.15 -7.44
C VAL A 63 -7.72 7.99 -7.12
N PRO A 64 -8.04 8.24 -5.84
CA PRO A 64 -9.12 9.15 -5.48
C PRO A 64 -8.84 10.52 -6.11
N ARG A 65 -9.70 10.95 -7.04
CA ARG A 65 -9.70 12.32 -7.54
C ARG A 65 -10.53 13.14 -6.56
N GLY A 66 -9.85 14.01 -5.80
CA GLY A 66 -10.49 15.07 -5.02
C GLY A 66 -10.82 16.26 -5.88
#